data_AF-A0A2G5XF13-F1
#
_entry.id   AF-A0A2G5XF13-F1
#
_cell.length_a   1.000
_cell.length_b   1.000
_cell.length_c   1.000
_cell.angle_alpha   90.00
_cell.angle_beta   90.00
_cell.angle_gamma   90.00
#
_symmetry.space_group_name_H-M   'P 1'
#
loop_
_entity.id
_entity.type
_entity.pdbx_description
1 polymer ?
#
loop_
_entity_poly.entity_id
_entity_poly.type
_entity_poly.pdbx_seq_one_letter_code
_entity_poly.pdbx_strand_id
1 'polypeptide(L)' 'MANKYPKPNDPADNKKRLNKTISNMEAAEDAMKFAEGEEFKQIQKKNERRAESIEALKEEIIEEDKSRINGYL' A
#
# COMPACT_ATOMS: atom_id res chain seq x y z
N MET A 1 -19.83 18.82 -12.70
CA MET A 1 -18.57 18.06 -12.83
C MET A 1 -18.19 17.55 -11.44
N ALA A 2 -18.42 16.28 -11.13
CA ALA A 2 -18.08 15.73 -9.82
C ALA A 2 -16.55 15.56 -9.74
N ASN A 3 -15.90 16.37 -8.90
CA ASN A 3 -14.50 16.23 -8.56
C ASN A 3 -14.27 14.82 -7.98
N LYS A 4 -13.63 13.93 -8.75
CA LYS A 4 -13.19 12.60 -8.30
C LYS A 4 -11.88 12.72 -7.51
N TYR A 5 -11.86 13.56 -6.49
CA TYR A 5 -10.82 13.43 -5.47
C TYR A 5 -11.20 12.23 -4.62
N PRO A 6 -10.30 11.23 -4.44
CA PRO A 6 -10.52 10.23 -3.40
C PRO A 6 -10.73 10.99 -2.11
N LYS A 7 -11.85 10.70 -1.43
CA LYS A 7 -12.08 11.28 -0.10
C LYS A 7 -10.91 10.85 0.78
N PRO A 8 -10.39 11.71 1.67
CA PRO A 8 -9.50 11.24 2.72
C PRO A 8 -10.26 10.14 3.45
N ASN A 9 -9.77 8.90 3.41
CA ASN A 9 -10.37 7.71 4.03
C ASN A 9 -11.52 7.06 3.22
N ASP A 10 -11.41 7.00 1.88
CA ASP A 10 -12.21 6.04 1.12
C ASP A 10 -11.52 4.65 1.11
N PRO A 11 -12.13 3.60 1.67
CA PRO A 11 -11.54 2.25 1.69
C PRO A 11 -11.26 1.69 0.30
N ALA A 12 -11.99 2.14 -0.73
CA ALA A 12 -11.70 1.77 -2.11
C ALA A 12 -10.35 2.36 -2.59
N ASP A 13 -10.00 3.56 -2.12
CA ASP A 13 -8.70 4.17 -2.41
C ASP A 13 -7.59 3.47 -1.63
N ASN A 14 -7.84 3.08 -0.38
CA ASN A 14 -6.89 2.31 0.44
C ASN A 14 -6.61 0.92 -0.14
N LYS A 15 -7.64 0.18 -0.58
CA LYS A 15 -7.46 -1.11 -1.28
C LYS A 15 -6.67 -0.94 -2.58
N LYS A 16 -6.93 0.12 -3.35
CA LYS A 16 -6.18 0.43 -4.57
C LYS A 16 -4.71 0.76 -4.28
N ARG A 17 -4.45 1.56 -3.24
CA ARG A 17 -3.10 1.91 -2.77
C ARG A 17 -2.34 0.68 -2.25
N LEU A 18 -3.02 -0.21 -1.53
CA LEU A 18 -2.47 -1.49 -1.06
C LEU A 18 -2.01 -2.35 -2.24
N ASN A 19 -2.91 -2.62 -3.19
CA ASN A 19 -2.58 -3.42 -4.37
C ASN A 19 -1.44 -2.82 -5.20
N LYS A 20 -1.42 -1.48 -5.36
CA LYS A 20 -0.34 -0.78 -6.04
C LYS A 20 0.99 -0.91 -5.29
N THR A 21 0.98 -0.84 -3.97
CA THR A 21 2.20 -0.96 -3.14
C THR A 21 2.76 -2.37 -3.20
N ILE A 22 1.90 -3.39 -3.16
CA ILE A 22 2.28 -4.81 -3.33
C ILE A 22 2.91 -5.02 -4.70
N SER A 23 2.24 -4.60 -5.78
CA SER A 23 2.77 -4.75 -7.15
C SER A 23 4.11 -4.04 -7.35
N ASN A 24 4.29 -2.85 -6.74
CA ASN A 24 5.58 -2.15 -6.77
C ASN A 24 6.68 -2.87 -5.99
N MET A 25 6.32 -3.60 -4.92
CA MET A 25 7.26 -4.39 -4.14
C MET A 25 7.70 -5.62 -4.92
N GLU A 26 6.75 -6.38 -5.50
CA GLU A 26 7.01 -7.55 -6.35
C GLU A 26 7.87 -7.18 -7.57
N ALA A 27 7.52 -6.12 -8.29
CA ALA A 27 8.31 -5.66 -9.43
C ALA A 27 9.74 -5.22 -9.03
N ALA A 28 9.88 -4.67 -7.82
CA ALA A 28 11.19 -4.31 -7.27
C ALA A 28 11.99 -5.53 -6.83
N GLU A 29 11.36 -6.58 -6.30
CA GLU A 29 12.01 -7.87 -6.00
C GLU A 29 12.52 -8.55 -7.28
N ASP A 30 11.75 -8.50 -8.37
CA ASP A 30 12.20 -8.98 -9.67
C ASP A 30 13.39 -8.19 -10.19
N ALA A 31 13.37 -6.86 -10.07
CA ALA A 31 14.52 -6.02 -10.43
C ALA A 31 15.76 -6.31 -9.56
N MET A 32 15.56 -6.65 -8.29
CA MET A 32 16.63 -6.97 -7.34
C MET A 32 17.48 -8.16 -7.79
N LYS A 33 16.91 -9.11 -8.55
CA LYS A 33 17.62 -10.29 -9.10
C LYS A 33 18.77 -9.91 -10.04
N PHE A 34 18.72 -8.71 -10.63
CA PHE A 34 19.71 -8.20 -11.57
C PHE A 34 20.51 -7.01 -11.02
N ALA A 35 20.16 -6.53 -9.82
CA ALA A 35 20.80 -5.39 -9.18
C ALA A 35 21.99 -5.84 -8.32
N GLU A 36 23.03 -5.02 -8.29
CA GLU A 36 24.23 -5.28 -7.49
C GLU A 36 24.65 -4.06 -6.66
N GLY A 37 25.48 -4.29 -5.66
CA GLY A 37 26.11 -3.23 -4.86
C GLY A 37 25.09 -2.29 -4.20
N GLU A 38 25.20 -1.01 -4.52
CA GLU A 38 24.37 0.05 -3.93
C GLU A 38 22.93 0.01 -4.43
N GLU A 39 22.71 -0.37 -5.69
CA GLU A 39 21.36 -0.47 -6.26
C GLU A 39 20.55 -1.55 -5.52
N PHE A 40 21.15 -2.72 -5.30
CA PHE A 40 20.55 -3.80 -4.52
C PHE A 40 20.08 -3.32 -3.13
N LYS A 41 20.97 -2.63 -2.40
CA LYS A 41 20.68 -2.10 -1.06
C LYS A 41 19.55 -1.08 -1.07
N GLN A 42 19.50 -0.22 -2.09
CA GLN A 42 18.43 0.77 -2.22
C GLN A 42 17.08 0.14 -2.52
N ILE A 43 17.05 -0.89 -3.37
CA ILE A 43 15.83 -1.64 -3.66
C ILE A 43 15.35 -2.35 -2.39
N GLN A 44 16.25 -3.00 -1.64
CA GLN A 44 15.93 -3.66 -0.37
C GLN A 44 15.32 -2.68 0.65
N LYS A 45 15.98 -1.55 0.90
CA LYS A 45 15.48 -0.51 1.83
C LYS A 45 14.16 0.12 1.37
N LYS A 46 13.90 0.18 0.07
CA LYS A 46 12.59 0.62 -0.44
C LYS A 46 11.52 -0.45 -0.19
N ASN A 47 11.84 -1.73 -0.36
CA ASN A 47 10.91 -2.83 -0.08
C ASN A 47 10.58 -2.96 1.41
N GLU A 48 11.55 -2.77 2.31
CA GLU A 48 11.29 -2.73 3.76
C GLU A 48 10.23 -1.67 4.11
N ARG A 49 10.37 -0.44 3.59
CA ARG A 49 9.38 0.63 3.79
C ARG A 49 8.02 0.33 3.14
N ARG A 50 8.00 -0.43 2.03
CA ARG A 50 6.74 -0.88 1.41
C ARG A 50 6.05 -1.92 2.28
N ALA A 51 6.79 -2.82 2.93
CA ALA A 51 6.23 -3.79 3.87
C ALA A 51 5.55 -3.08 5.06
N GLU A 52 6.21 -2.08 5.65
CA GLU A 52 5.60 -1.24 6.70
C GLU A 52 4.33 -0.54 6.20
N SER A 53 4.37 0.02 4.98
CA SER A 53 3.21 0.68 4.37
C SER A 53 2.05 -0.28 4.10
N ILE A 54 2.36 -1.53 3.73
CA ILE A 54 1.37 -2.58 3.47
C ILE A 54 0.63 -2.94 4.75
N GLU A 55 1.35 -3.13 5.86
CA GLU A 55 0.72 -3.44 7.15
C GLU A 55 -0.14 -2.28 7.65
N ALA A 56 0.37 -1.04 7.58
CA ALA A 56 -0.42 0.15 7.93
C ALA A 56 -1.72 0.28 7.09
N LEU A 57 -1.64 0.05 5.77
CA LEU A 57 -2.81 0.08 4.89
C LEU A 57 -3.80 -1.04 5.19
N LYS A 58 -3.33 -2.24 5.56
CA LYS A 58 -4.21 -3.35 5.99
C LYS A 58 -4.95 -3.00 7.26
N GLU A 59 -4.25 -2.45 8.26
CA GLU A 59 -4.86 -1.99 9.51
C GLU A 59 -5.91 -0.91 9.26
N GLU A 60 -5.58 0.10 8.43
CA GLU A 60 -6.50 1.17 8.04
C GLU A 60 -7.79 0.62 7.41
N ILE A 61 -7.67 -0.31 6.46
CA ILE A 61 -8.83 -0.96 5.82
C ILE A 61 -9.70 -1.70 6.84
N ILE A 62 -9.08 -2.42 7.80
CA ILE A 62 -9.80 -3.18 8.82
C ILE A 62 -10.57 -2.24 9.77
N GLU A 63 -9.93 -1.16 10.23
CA GLU A 63 -10.55 -0.19 11.14
C GLU A 63 -11.68 0.59 10.46
N GLU A 64 -11.54 0.91 9.17
CA GLU A 64 -12.61 1.51 8.36
C GLU A 64 -13.79 0.55 8.18
N ASP A 65 -13.54 -0.73 7.86
CA ASP A 65 -14.59 -1.72 7.71
C ASP A 65 -15.34 -1.97 9.03
N LYS A 66 -14.64 -1.99 10.18
CA LYS A 66 -15.26 -2.04 11.52
C LYS A 66 -16.10 -0.80 11.83
N SER A 67 -15.58 0.39 11.55
CA SER A 67 -16.28 1.66 11.78
C SER A 67 -17.56 1.75 10.96
N ARG A 68 -17.54 1.23 9.72
CA ARG A 68 -18.73 1.14 8.88
C ARG A 68 -19.79 0.20 9.48
N ILE A 69 -19.40 -0.95 10.01
CA ILE A 69 -20.35 -1.88 10.66
C ILE A 69 -20.98 -1.22 11.90
N ASN A 70 -20.18 -0.54 12.72
CA ASN A 70 -20.66 0.09 13.96
C ASN A 70 -21.54 1.33 13.70
N GLY A 71 -21.38 2.03 12.59
CA GLY A 71 -22.19 3.20 12.23
C GLY A 71 -23.56 2.88 11.59
N TYR A 72 -23.87 1.59 11.38
CA TYR A 72 -25.15 1.11 10.86
C TYR A 72 -26.07 0.52 11.95
N LEU A 73 -25.69 0.64 13.23
CA LEU A 73 -26.52 0.32 14.40
C LEU A 73 -27.20 1.60 14.92
#